data_AF-A0AB34ABA0-F1
#
_entry.id   AF-A0AB34ABA0-F1
#
_cell.length_a   1.000
_cell.length_b   1.000
_cell.length_c   1.000
_cell.angle_alpha   90.00
_cell.angle_beta   90.00
_cell.angle_gamma   90.00
#
_symmetry.space_group_name_H-M   'P 1'
#
loop_
_entity.id
_entity.type
_entity.pdbx_description
1 polymer ?
#
loop_
_entity_poly.entity_id
_entity_poly.type
_entity_poly.pdbx_seq_one_letter_code
_entity_poly.pdbx_strand_id
1 'polypeptide(L)'
;MGMKRKLLYATLFASSCLFSTNVVKADQVDVNQETNVAQNTAANTQGDTETNTDDQATVNIKTDQTDEVTKTSNQAQDMVTDTQQTQSENSQPAGQNVADQSVDGVYTTNSTTSYIPLYTADGNVITGRGLSGNSGWYADTLHNFNGTNYYRVSTSEYANSNDGTFQSYVQPYQGDATIVYKAGASVHSFNSYGNRAVYEGNNLDTGTSWKISNHALIGGKEWYQISSDTWLPQDYVVVNNGQYKDADWITGVPLIAQRPELPNGCEITAVTMMLQYAGANVDKMQMAREMPRSSDPNYGYIGQPWDSTGITIFPSALMGLVEKYTGTAKNLTGQGFDAIKYQINLGHPVVTWNTLYGFPYHALVVTGYDSKYVYYNDCWTDQTLQMGIDQFINNWNTQNRRAISY
;
A
#
# COMPACT_ATOMS: atom_id res chain seq x y z
N MET A 1 -16.49 34.82 49.37
CA MET A 1 -16.08 33.39 49.45
C MET A 1 -17.22 32.53 48.92
N GLY A 2 -17.15 31.74 47.86
CA GLY A 2 -16.10 31.44 46.89
C GLY A 2 -16.78 30.74 45.70
N MET A 3 -16.49 31.20 44.49
CA MET A 3 -16.94 30.60 43.23
C MET A 3 -16.25 29.23 43.04
N LYS A 4 -17.04 28.16 42.91
CA LYS A 4 -16.52 26.87 42.43
C LYS A 4 -16.43 26.90 40.90
N ARG A 5 -15.21 27.11 40.41
CA ARG A 5 -14.85 27.05 38.99
C ARG A 5 -15.06 25.62 38.46
N LYS A 6 -15.78 25.50 37.34
CA LYS A 6 -15.84 24.29 36.53
C LYS A 6 -14.46 24.09 35.88
N LEU A 7 -13.81 22.96 36.15
CA LEU A 7 -12.63 22.52 35.40
C LEU A 7 -13.08 22.19 33.97
N LEU A 8 -12.62 22.98 33.00
CA LEU A 8 -12.52 22.51 31.62
C LEU A 8 -11.39 21.48 31.59
N TYR A 9 -11.71 20.24 31.27
CA TYR A 9 -10.72 19.29 30.78
C TYR A 9 -10.40 19.67 29.34
N ALA A 10 -9.37 20.51 29.17
CA ALA A 10 -8.66 20.61 27.91
C ALA A 10 -7.82 19.34 27.77
N THR A 11 -8.36 18.33 27.08
CA THR A 11 -7.58 17.19 26.64
C THR A 11 -6.57 17.70 25.62
N LEU A 12 -5.31 17.58 26.01
CA LEU A 12 -4.15 17.86 25.19
C LEU A 12 -4.26 17.15 23.85
N PHE A 13 -4.07 17.90 22.77
CA PHE A 13 -3.67 17.37 21.49
C PHE A 13 -2.43 16.48 21.70
N ALA A 14 -2.61 15.17 21.69
CA ALA A 14 -1.61 14.29 21.10
C ALA A 14 -1.82 14.37 19.59
N SER A 15 -1.57 15.57 19.04
CA SER A 15 -1.21 15.69 17.64
C SER A 15 0.08 14.90 17.55
N SER A 16 0.02 13.73 16.93
CA SER A 16 1.18 13.13 16.30
C SER A 16 1.73 14.21 15.37
N CYS A 17 2.64 15.03 15.90
CA CYS A 17 3.51 15.86 15.10
C CYS A 17 4.27 14.89 14.22
N LEU A 18 3.70 14.61 13.05
CA LEU A 18 4.45 14.25 11.87
C LEU A 18 5.45 15.39 11.72
N PHE A 19 6.65 15.21 12.27
CA PHE A 19 7.81 15.84 11.69
C PHE A 19 7.89 15.27 10.27
N SER A 20 7.15 15.85 9.33
CA SER A 20 7.47 15.69 7.92
C SER A 20 8.82 16.38 7.78
N THR A 21 9.90 15.62 7.98
CA THR A 21 11.17 16.02 7.42
C THR A 21 10.90 16.13 5.92
N ASN A 22 11.03 17.34 5.38
CA ASN A 22 10.94 17.52 3.94
C ASN A 22 12.09 16.71 3.35
N VAL A 23 11.78 15.53 2.82
CA VAL A 23 12.77 14.69 2.14
C VAL A 23 13.10 15.38 0.83
N VAL A 24 14.34 15.79 0.67
CA VAL A 24 14.81 16.39 -0.59
C VAL A 24 14.98 15.28 -1.61
N LYS A 25 14.42 15.44 -2.81
CA LYS A 25 14.55 14.48 -3.90
C LYS A 25 15.96 14.54 -4.50
N ALA A 26 16.55 13.39 -4.81
CA ALA A 26 17.70 13.34 -5.70
C ALA A 26 17.24 13.66 -7.14
N ASP A 27 18.06 14.40 -7.88
CA ASP A 27 17.83 14.63 -9.30
C ASP A 27 17.87 13.29 -10.05
N GLN A 28 16.85 13.01 -10.88
CA GLN A 28 16.78 11.79 -11.68
C GLN A 28 17.74 11.90 -12.87
N VAL A 29 18.63 10.92 -13.03
CA VAL A 29 19.40 10.76 -14.26
C VAL A 29 18.53 10.03 -15.28
N ASP A 30 18.31 10.65 -16.44
CA ASP A 30 17.62 10.06 -17.58
C ASP A 30 18.56 8.99 -18.20
N VAL A 31 18.24 7.70 -18.01
CA VAL A 31 19.14 6.56 -18.33
C VAL A 31 19.28 6.30 -19.85
N ASN A 32 18.93 7.26 -20.71
CA ASN A 32 18.96 7.10 -22.16
C ASN A 32 20.12 7.80 -22.88
N GLN A 33 21.13 8.34 -22.18
CA GLN A 33 22.30 8.95 -22.82
C GLN A 33 23.65 8.55 -22.24
N GLU A 34 23.93 7.26 -22.11
CA GLU A 34 25.32 6.78 -22.11
C GLU A 34 25.45 5.49 -22.91
N THR A 35 25.44 5.62 -24.24
CA THR A 35 26.18 4.72 -25.13
C THR A 35 26.57 5.50 -26.37
N ASN A 36 27.82 5.30 -26.81
CA ASN A 36 28.46 5.83 -28.01
C ASN A 36 29.25 7.14 -27.86
N VAL A 37 30.40 7.07 -27.21
CA VAL A 37 31.60 7.75 -27.73
C VAL A 37 32.81 6.81 -27.67
N ALA A 38 32.99 6.00 -28.72
CA ALA A 38 34.30 5.53 -29.15
C ALA A 38 34.23 4.97 -30.60
N GLN A 39 34.88 5.68 -31.53
CA GLN A 39 35.44 5.20 -32.82
C GLN A 39 34.43 4.71 -33.90
N ASN A 40 34.46 5.10 -35.17
CA ASN A 40 35.57 5.46 -36.05
C ASN A 40 35.08 6.29 -37.26
N THR A 41 35.98 7.14 -37.72
CA THR A 41 36.00 7.85 -38.99
C THR A 41 36.24 6.88 -40.16
N ALA A 42 35.38 6.90 -41.19
CA ALA A 42 35.77 6.63 -42.59
C ALA A 42 34.62 7.02 -43.54
N ALA A 43 35.01 7.57 -44.69
CA ALA A 43 34.20 8.33 -45.62
C ALA A 43 33.41 7.52 -46.66
N ASN A 44 32.49 8.25 -47.30
CA ASN A 44 32.12 8.23 -48.73
C ASN A 44 30.90 7.44 -49.25
N THR A 45 29.89 8.25 -49.60
CA THR A 45 29.21 8.38 -50.92
C THR A 45 28.09 7.41 -51.34
N GLN A 46 26.94 8.06 -51.64
CA GLN A 46 25.96 7.82 -52.70
C GLN A 46 25.03 6.60 -52.67
N GLY A 47 23.76 6.89 -52.92
CA GLY A 47 22.98 6.13 -53.90
C GLY A 47 21.54 5.88 -53.51
N ASP A 48 20.64 6.67 -54.08
CA ASP A 48 19.20 6.48 -54.15
C ASP A 48 18.77 5.04 -54.48
N THR A 49 17.60 4.61 -53.99
CA THR A 49 16.34 4.49 -54.77
C THR A 49 15.43 3.39 -54.20
N GLU A 50 14.17 3.78 -53.99
CA GLU A 50 12.87 3.07 -54.00
C GLU A 50 12.88 1.58 -54.45
N THR A 51 12.05 0.64 -53.97
CA THR A 51 10.57 0.62 -54.04
C THR A 51 10.03 -0.68 -53.40
N ASN A 52 8.96 -0.55 -52.62
CA ASN A 52 7.67 -1.28 -52.63
C ASN A 52 7.47 -2.82 -52.65
N THR A 53 6.35 -3.16 -52.00
CA THR A 53 5.45 -4.36 -52.05
C THR A 53 5.89 -5.61 -51.30
N ASP A 54 5.26 -5.99 -50.18
CA ASP A 54 3.88 -6.49 -49.97
C ASP A 54 3.69 -7.88 -50.61
N ASP A 55 3.65 -8.95 -49.81
CA ASP A 55 2.44 -9.75 -49.61
C ASP A 55 2.68 -10.95 -48.67
N GLN A 56 1.57 -11.46 -48.16
CA GLN A 56 1.45 -12.37 -47.03
C GLN A 56 1.71 -13.86 -47.29
N ALA A 57 1.87 -14.55 -46.15
CA ALA A 57 1.13 -15.74 -45.73
C ALA A 57 1.51 -17.15 -46.24
N THR A 58 1.72 -17.97 -45.21
CA THR A 58 1.10 -19.28 -44.94
C THR A 58 1.81 -20.59 -45.31
N VAL A 59 2.15 -21.30 -44.22
CA VAL A 59 1.81 -22.70 -43.90
C VAL A 59 2.67 -23.79 -44.52
N ASN A 60 3.31 -24.57 -43.64
CA ASN A 60 3.19 -26.02 -43.72
C ASN A 60 3.27 -26.71 -42.35
N ILE A 61 2.59 -27.85 -42.33
CA ILE A 61 2.00 -28.60 -41.21
C ILE A 61 2.85 -29.82 -40.85
N LYS A 62 2.89 -30.15 -39.54
CA LYS A 62 3.09 -31.45 -38.83
C LYS A 62 4.33 -32.31 -39.16
N THR A 63 4.97 -32.84 -38.11
CA THR A 63 4.68 -34.19 -37.56
C THR A 63 5.37 -34.43 -36.22
N ASP A 64 4.85 -35.45 -35.53
CA ASP A 64 4.88 -35.75 -34.10
C ASP A 64 5.83 -36.92 -33.77
N GLN A 65 6.06 -37.14 -32.47
CA GLN A 65 6.46 -38.38 -31.77
C GLN A 65 7.93 -38.83 -31.58
N THR A 66 8.40 -38.62 -30.33
CA THR A 66 8.82 -39.59 -29.28
C THR A 66 9.63 -40.86 -29.60
N ASP A 67 10.74 -41.08 -28.87
CA ASP A 67 10.94 -42.19 -27.88
C ASP A 67 12.41 -42.19 -27.37
N GLU A 68 12.61 -41.97 -26.06
CA GLU A 68 13.02 -42.92 -25.01
C GLU A 68 14.54 -43.02 -24.74
N VAL A 69 14.87 -42.82 -23.46
CA VAL A 69 16.19 -42.77 -22.85
C VAL A 69 16.32 -43.93 -21.86
N THR A 70 17.42 -44.69 -21.96
CA THR A 70 17.75 -45.76 -21.00
C THR A 70 18.87 -45.33 -20.05
N LYS A 71 18.63 -45.63 -18.77
CA LYS A 71 19.45 -45.37 -17.56
C LYS A 71 20.79 -46.11 -17.55
N THR A 72 21.80 -45.56 -16.85
CA THR A 72 22.64 -46.34 -15.91
C THR A 72 23.23 -45.46 -14.81
N SER A 73 23.63 -46.10 -13.72
CA SER A 73 23.61 -45.70 -12.31
C SER A 73 24.94 -45.25 -11.69
N ASN A 74 24.79 -44.56 -10.55
CA ASN A 74 25.73 -44.16 -9.49
C ASN A 74 26.87 -45.15 -9.14
N GLN A 75 27.99 -44.58 -8.68
CA GLN A 75 28.63 -44.92 -7.40
C GLN A 75 29.55 -43.78 -6.92
N ALA A 76 29.52 -43.52 -5.61
CA ALA A 76 30.33 -42.54 -4.89
C ALA A 76 31.33 -43.27 -3.97
N GLN A 77 32.53 -42.73 -3.78
CA GLN A 77 33.30 -42.91 -2.55
C GLN A 77 34.40 -41.86 -2.39
N ASP A 78 34.89 -41.78 -1.16
CA ASP A 78 35.22 -40.58 -0.40
C ASP A 78 36.73 -40.53 -0.04
N MET A 79 37.17 -39.35 0.42
CA MET A 79 38.23 -39.07 1.41
C MET A 79 39.75 -38.98 1.07
N VAL A 80 40.26 -37.76 1.37
CA VAL A 80 41.45 -37.37 2.18
C VAL A 80 42.75 -36.90 1.48
N THR A 81 42.88 -35.56 1.53
CA THR A 81 43.98 -34.66 1.94
C THR A 81 45.43 -35.16 2.09
N ASP A 82 46.36 -34.46 1.43
CA ASP A 82 47.69 -34.15 1.99
C ASP A 82 48.11 -32.71 1.61
N THR A 83 48.88 -32.09 2.50
CA THR A 83 49.12 -30.66 2.66
C THR A 83 50.54 -30.33 2.25
N GLN A 84 50.78 -29.24 1.50
CA GLN A 84 52.00 -28.46 1.69
C GLN A 84 51.84 -27.00 1.23
N GLN A 85 52.12 -26.11 2.18
CA GLN A 85 52.12 -24.66 2.06
C GLN A 85 53.27 -24.16 1.17
N THR A 86 52.99 -23.13 0.39
CA THR A 86 54.01 -22.17 -0.04
C THR A 86 53.48 -20.76 0.23
N GLN A 87 54.09 -20.08 1.18
CA GLN A 87 53.85 -18.66 1.46
C GLN A 87 54.30 -17.82 0.26
N SER A 88 53.40 -17.00 -0.26
CA SER A 88 53.74 -15.89 -1.14
C SER A 88 53.05 -14.64 -0.60
N GLU A 89 53.88 -13.64 -0.27
CA GLU A 89 53.51 -12.32 0.20
C GLU A 89 52.62 -11.65 -0.86
N ASN A 90 51.35 -11.45 -0.54
CA ASN A 90 50.42 -10.77 -1.43
C ASN A 90 50.39 -9.29 -1.07
N SER A 91 51.12 -8.49 -1.84
CA SER A 91 50.95 -7.04 -1.86
C SER A 91 49.58 -6.75 -2.46
N GLN A 92 48.63 -6.33 -1.62
CA GLN A 92 47.26 -6.01 -2.04
C GLN A 92 47.29 -4.82 -3.01
N PRO A 93 46.75 -4.93 -4.25
CA PRO A 93 46.51 -3.77 -5.08
C PRO A 93 45.44 -2.88 -4.43
N ALA A 94 45.65 -1.57 -4.48
CA ALA A 94 44.69 -0.56 -4.06
C ALA A 94 43.40 -0.59 -4.92
N GLY A 95 42.26 -0.37 -4.26
CA GLY A 95 40.99 0.05 -4.88
C GLY A 95 40.28 -0.99 -5.76
N GLN A 96 39.57 -1.95 -5.15
CA GLN A 96 38.46 -2.60 -5.85
C GLN A 96 37.19 -1.78 -5.61
N ASN A 97 36.71 -1.10 -6.64
CA ASN A 97 35.35 -0.57 -6.67
C ASN A 97 34.38 -1.77 -6.63
N VAL A 98 33.64 -1.91 -5.53
CA VAL A 98 32.50 -2.84 -5.49
C VAL A 98 31.39 -2.19 -6.31
N ALA A 99 30.73 -2.98 -7.17
CA ALA A 99 29.64 -2.47 -8.00
C ALA A 99 28.55 -1.79 -7.16
N ASP A 100 28.01 -0.68 -7.69
CA ASP A 100 26.92 0.07 -7.07
C ASP A 100 25.73 -0.83 -6.76
N GLN A 101 25.20 -0.67 -5.55
CA GLN A 101 23.97 -1.35 -5.12
C GLN A 101 22.81 -0.37 -5.23
N SER A 102 21.75 -0.76 -5.95
CA SER A 102 20.50 0.01 -5.95
C SER A 102 19.89 -0.03 -4.56
N VAL A 103 19.51 1.14 -4.04
CA VAL A 103 18.72 1.26 -2.80
C VAL A 103 17.50 2.14 -3.08
N ASP A 104 16.55 2.18 -2.16
CA ASP A 104 15.37 3.04 -2.30
C ASP A 104 14.90 3.47 -0.92
N GLY A 105 15.27 4.68 -0.50
CA GLY A 105 14.98 5.13 0.87
C GLY A 105 15.44 6.54 1.20
N VAL A 106 15.48 6.83 2.49
CA VAL A 106 15.90 8.13 3.02
C VAL A 106 17.21 7.98 3.78
N TYR A 107 18.23 8.70 3.34
CA TYR A 107 19.43 8.96 4.12
C TYR A 107 19.20 10.23 4.98
N THR A 108 19.33 10.09 6.29
CA THR A 108 19.17 11.19 7.26
C THR A 108 20.51 11.51 7.90
N THR A 109 20.96 12.76 7.76
CA THR A 109 22.23 13.22 8.33
C THR A 109 22.18 13.31 9.85
N ASN A 110 23.32 13.08 10.51
CA ASN A 110 23.45 13.18 11.95
C ASN A 110 23.14 14.59 12.47
N SER A 111 22.64 14.69 13.69
CA SER A 111 22.23 15.96 14.31
C SER A 111 23.37 16.76 14.94
N THR A 112 24.54 16.15 15.10
CA THR A 112 25.69 16.74 15.84
C THR A 112 26.55 17.67 15.00
N THR A 113 26.36 17.69 13.68
CA THR A 113 27.16 18.48 12.73
C THR A 113 26.23 19.36 11.89
N SER A 114 26.50 20.67 11.85
CA SER A 114 25.70 21.60 11.04
C SER A 114 25.95 21.47 9.54
N TYR A 115 27.02 20.78 9.14
CA TYR A 115 27.48 20.64 7.77
C TYR A 115 28.00 19.22 7.53
N ILE A 116 27.43 18.52 6.55
CA ILE A 116 27.90 17.22 6.06
C ILE A 116 28.50 17.40 4.67
N PRO A 117 29.77 17.02 4.46
CA PRO A 117 30.39 17.08 3.14
C PRO A 117 29.72 16.12 2.15
N LEU A 118 29.70 16.54 0.89
CA LEU A 118 29.34 15.69 -0.24
C LEU A 118 30.60 15.22 -0.94
N TYR A 119 30.49 14.09 -1.63
CA TYR A 119 31.60 13.43 -2.32
C TYR A 119 31.21 13.09 -3.76
N THR A 120 32.19 13.09 -4.66
CA THR A 120 32.05 12.46 -5.99
C THR A 120 32.16 10.94 -5.84
N ALA A 121 31.82 10.19 -6.90
CA ALA A 121 31.99 8.72 -6.92
C ALA A 121 33.45 8.30 -6.62
N ASP A 122 34.44 9.05 -7.11
CA ASP A 122 35.87 8.79 -6.81
C ASP A 122 36.31 9.22 -5.39
N GLY A 123 35.39 9.56 -4.50
CA GLY A 123 35.67 9.95 -3.11
C GLY A 123 36.25 11.35 -2.92
N ASN A 124 36.27 12.20 -3.95
CA ASN A 124 36.71 13.60 -3.80
C ASN A 124 35.63 14.44 -3.11
N VAL A 125 36.02 15.24 -2.12
CA VAL A 125 35.09 16.16 -1.43
C VAL A 125 34.62 17.26 -2.37
N ILE A 126 33.31 17.42 -2.49
CA ILE A 126 32.66 18.53 -3.19
C ILE A 126 32.71 19.75 -2.27
N THR A 127 33.28 20.84 -2.77
CA THR A 127 33.42 22.10 -2.02
C THR A 127 32.33 23.09 -2.40
N GLY A 128 31.95 23.97 -1.47
CA GLY A 128 30.97 25.03 -1.72
C GLY A 128 29.50 24.62 -1.51
N ARG A 129 29.21 23.34 -1.25
CA ARG A 129 27.90 22.87 -0.80
C ARG A 129 28.02 21.59 0.02
N GLY A 130 27.05 21.38 0.90
CA GLY A 130 26.93 20.21 1.75
C GLY A 130 25.52 20.08 2.29
N LEU A 131 25.25 18.98 2.99
CA LEU A 131 23.94 18.74 3.58
C LEU A 131 23.88 19.40 4.97
N SER A 132 22.71 19.87 5.35
CA SER A 132 22.49 20.34 6.72
C SER A 132 22.41 19.16 7.69
N GLY A 133 22.80 19.36 8.95
CA GLY A 133 22.55 18.36 10.00
C GLY A 133 21.05 18.09 10.19
N ASN A 134 20.70 16.87 10.59
CA ASN A 134 19.32 16.44 10.81
C ASN A 134 18.38 16.71 9.61
N SER A 135 18.86 16.44 8.39
CA SER A 135 18.07 16.59 7.16
C SER A 135 17.96 15.26 6.41
N GLY A 136 16.79 15.00 5.83
CA GLY A 136 16.48 13.77 5.10
C GLY A 136 16.62 13.96 3.59
N TRP A 137 17.28 13.01 2.95
CA TRP A 137 17.60 13.02 1.53
C TRP A 137 17.21 11.68 0.92
N TYR A 138 16.51 11.73 -0.21
CA TYR A 138 16.26 10.52 -0.98
C TYR A 138 17.58 9.94 -1.47
N ALA A 139 17.75 8.62 -1.31
CA ALA A 139 18.90 7.90 -1.83
C ALA A 139 18.48 6.68 -2.64
N ASP A 140 19.10 6.56 -3.81
CA ASP A 140 18.79 5.54 -4.82
C ASP A 140 19.98 4.61 -5.12
N THR A 141 21.17 4.94 -4.61
CA THR A 141 22.39 4.15 -4.81
C THR A 141 23.24 4.14 -3.56
N LEU A 142 23.69 2.95 -3.18
CA LEU A 142 24.76 2.70 -2.22
C LEU A 142 26.03 2.38 -2.99
N HIS A 143 26.98 3.30 -2.92
CA HIS A 143 28.28 3.21 -3.57
C HIS A 143 29.35 2.86 -2.53
N ASN A 144 30.25 1.92 -2.84
CA ASN A 144 31.40 1.64 -1.99
C ASN A 144 32.68 2.13 -2.65
N PHE A 145 33.37 3.05 -1.98
CA PHE A 145 34.67 3.55 -2.40
C PHE A 145 35.70 3.30 -1.30
N ASN A 146 36.75 2.54 -1.62
CA ASN A 146 37.83 2.18 -0.69
C ASN A 146 37.34 1.64 0.67
N GLY A 147 36.31 0.78 0.65
CA GLY A 147 35.76 0.17 1.87
C GLY A 147 34.84 1.07 2.68
N THR A 148 34.59 2.31 2.24
CA THR A 148 33.61 3.21 2.85
C THR A 148 32.36 3.28 1.98
N ASN A 149 31.19 3.22 2.61
CA ASN A 149 29.90 3.31 1.93
C ASN A 149 29.46 4.77 1.81
N TYR A 150 28.83 5.09 0.69
CA TYR A 150 28.26 6.40 0.42
C TYR A 150 26.89 6.25 -0.24
N TYR A 151 25.93 7.08 0.17
CA TYR A 151 24.60 7.13 -0.42
C TYR A 151 24.52 8.25 -1.43
N ARG A 152 24.12 7.96 -2.66
CA ARG A 152 23.85 8.99 -3.67
C ARG A 152 22.60 9.76 -3.26
N VAL A 153 22.72 11.08 -3.10
CA VAL A 153 21.62 11.97 -2.64
C VAL A 153 21.26 13.03 -3.68
N SER A 154 22.04 13.13 -4.75
CA SER A 154 21.88 14.03 -5.89
C SER A 154 22.75 13.52 -7.05
N THR A 155 22.57 14.06 -8.26
CA THR A 155 23.31 13.60 -9.45
C THR A 155 24.82 13.73 -9.22
N SER A 156 25.53 12.59 -9.23
CA SER A 156 26.98 12.51 -8.95
C SER A 156 27.43 13.01 -7.57
N GLU A 157 26.51 13.19 -6.62
CA GLU A 157 26.79 13.68 -5.26
C GLU A 157 26.39 12.62 -4.23
N TYR A 158 27.37 12.22 -3.41
CA TYR A 158 27.23 11.14 -2.46
C TYR A 158 27.52 11.61 -1.02
N ALA A 159 26.75 11.12 -0.05
CA ALA A 159 26.91 11.38 1.37
C ALA A 159 27.52 10.16 2.08
N ASN A 160 28.50 10.37 2.95
CA ASN A 160 29.19 9.28 3.65
C ASN A 160 28.24 8.54 4.61
N SER A 161 28.24 7.21 4.60
CA SER A 161 27.38 6.41 5.46
C SER A 161 27.63 6.62 6.96
N ASN A 162 28.81 7.10 7.35
CA ASN A 162 29.16 7.37 8.75
C ASN A 162 28.55 8.69 9.27
N ASP A 163 28.12 9.58 8.38
CA ASP A 163 27.59 10.90 8.71
C ASP A 163 26.06 10.92 8.83
N GLY A 164 25.42 9.76 8.78
CA GLY A 164 23.97 9.65 8.84
C GLY A 164 23.48 8.21 8.97
N THR A 165 22.19 8.03 8.79
CA THR A 165 21.51 6.72 8.82
C THR A 165 20.64 6.57 7.58
N PHE A 166 20.56 5.36 7.03
CA PHE A 166 19.69 5.04 5.90
C PHE A 166 18.50 4.21 6.36
N GLN A 167 17.31 4.58 5.90
CA GLN A 167 16.07 3.86 6.11
C GLN A 167 15.45 3.54 4.75
N SER A 168 15.37 2.26 4.42
CA SER A 168 14.71 1.79 3.19
C SER A 168 13.21 2.13 3.23
N TYR A 169 12.62 2.50 2.09
CA TYR A 169 11.16 2.57 1.97
C TYR A 169 10.54 1.18 1.95
N VAL A 170 11.23 0.22 1.35
CA VAL A 170 10.82 -1.19 1.32
C VAL A 170 11.23 -1.86 2.63
N GLN A 171 10.25 -2.30 3.40
CA GLN A 171 10.45 -3.00 4.67
C GLN A 171 9.85 -4.41 4.59
N PRO A 172 10.44 -5.43 5.24
CA PRO A 172 9.85 -6.75 5.31
C PRO A 172 8.44 -6.72 5.91
N TYR A 173 7.51 -7.44 5.30
CA TYR A 173 6.14 -7.57 5.79
C TYR A 173 5.59 -8.94 5.47
N GLN A 174 4.80 -9.50 6.39
CA GLN A 174 4.16 -10.80 6.21
C GLN A 174 2.65 -10.67 6.37
N GLY A 175 1.93 -11.34 5.48
CA GLY A 175 0.49 -11.37 5.45
C GLY A 175 0.00 -11.83 4.08
N ASP A 176 -1.32 -11.86 3.94
CA ASP A 176 -2.02 -12.25 2.72
C ASP A 176 -2.83 -11.05 2.21
N ALA A 177 -2.40 -10.44 1.11
CA ALA A 177 -3.14 -9.37 0.45
C ALA A 177 -4.30 -9.96 -0.34
N THR A 178 -5.52 -9.79 0.14
CA THR A 178 -6.76 -10.18 -0.55
C THR A 178 -7.39 -8.98 -1.23
N ILE A 179 -7.69 -9.10 -2.53
CA ILE A 179 -8.30 -8.02 -3.31
C ILE A 179 -9.80 -7.90 -2.99
N VAL A 180 -10.25 -6.71 -2.60
CA VAL A 180 -11.59 -6.43 -2.04
C VAL A 180 -12.31 -5.27 -2.75
N TYR A 181 -12.34 -5.30 -4.08
CA TYR A 181 -13.02 -4.28 -4.89
C TYR A 181 -14.49 -4.65 -5.19
N LYS A 182 -14.88 -4.78 -6.47
CA LYS A 182 -16.23 -5.13 -6.91
C LYS A 182 -16.25 -6.59 -7.36
N ALA A 183 -17.34 -7.30 -7.05
CA ALA A 183 -17.50 -8.68 -7.49
C ALA A 183 -17.44 -8.75 -9.03
N GLY A 184 -16.63 -9.68 -9.55
CA GLY A 184 -16.39 -9.83 -10.98
C GLY A 184 -15.48 -8.77 -11.62
N ALA A 185 -14.93 -7.84 -10.84
CA ALA A 185 -13.92 -6.88 -11.31
C ALA A 185 -12.51 -7.36 -11.00
N SER A 186 -11.53 -6.78 -11.70
CA SER A 186 -10.11 -6.92 -11.42
C SER A 186 -9.48 -5.55 -11.14
N VAL A 187 -8.32 -5.56 -10.50
CA VAL A 187 -7.55 -4.35 -10.17
C VAL A 187 -6.16 -4.44 -10.77
N HIS A 188 -5.57 -3.28 -11.06
CA HIS A 188 -4.23 -3.19 -11.59
C HIS A 188 -3.20 -3.64 -10.55
N SER A 189 -2.22 -4.39 -11.04
CA SER A 189 -0.94 -4.59 -10.36
C SER A 189 0.13 -3.74 -11.05
N PHE A 190 1.15 -3.34 -10.30
CA PHE A 190 2.12 -2.37 -10.77
C PHE A 190 3.54 -2.91 -10.67
N ASN A 191 4.37 -2.54 -11.64
CA ASN A 191 5.81 -2.54 -11.47
C ASN A 191 6.19 -1.38 -10.55
N SER A 192 7.00 -1.64 -9.53
CA SER A 192 7.35 -0.65 -8.48
C SER A 192 6.12 -0.10 -7.73
N TYR A 193 6.30 0.95 -6.92
CA TYR A 193 5.29 1.44 -5.99
C TYR A 193 5.32 2.97 -5.83
N GLY A 194 4.30 3.53 -5.19
CA GLY A 194 4.18 4.97 -4.96
C GLY A 194 4.18 5.77 -6.26
N ASN A 195 4.96 6.85 -6.31
CA ASN A 195 5.05 7.71 -7.50
C ASN A 195 5.80 7.07 -8.67
N ARG A 196 6.45 5.92 -8.47
CA ARG A 196 7.19 5.17 -9.49
C ARG A 196 6.39 3.99 -10.04
N ALA A 197 5.17 3.76 -9.52
CA ALA A 197 4.33 2.65 -9.94
C ALA A 197 3.98 2.77 -11.43
N VAL A 198 4.28 1.74 -12.21
CA VAL A 198 3.96 1.64 -13.64
C VAL A 198 3.01 0.48 -13.87
N TYR A 199 1.89 0.75 -14.54
CA TYR A 199 0.97 -0.31 -14.95
C TYR A 199 1.47 -0.96 -16.26
N GLU A 200 1.77 -2.25 -16.20
CA GLU A 200 2.32 -3.02 -17.33
C GLU A 200 1.28 -3.94 -18.01
N GLY A 201 -0.02 -3.72 -17.76
CA GLY A 201 -1.10 -4.51 -18.36
C GLY A 201 -1.59 -5.69 -17.53
N ASN A 202 -1.03 -5.92 -16.34
CA ASN A 202 -1.38 -7.05 -15.48
C ASN A 202 -2.48 -6.69 -14.47
N ASN A 203 -3.59 -7.44 -14.50
CA ASN A 203 -4.71 -7.29 -13.59
C ASN A 203 -4.89 -8.54 -12.73
N LEU A 204 -5.39 -8.35 -11.52
CA LEU A 204 -5.68 -9.41 -10.57
C LEU A 204 -7.16 -9.36 -10.16
N ASP A 205 -7.81 -10.51 -10.16
CA ASP A 205 -9.24 -10.61 -9.92
C ASP A 205 -9.59 -10.37 -8.44
N THR A 206 -10.74 -9.71 -8.21
CA THR A 206 -11.30 -9.52 -6.86
C THR A 206 -11.57 -10.87 -6.21
N GLY A 207 -11.15 -11.01 -4.95
CA GLY A 207 -11.24 -12.25 -4.17
C GLY A 207 -10.00 -13.15 -4.26
N THR A 208 -9.04 -12.86 -5.15
CA THR A 208 -7.73 -13.54 -5.12
C THR A 208 -6.89 -13.02 -3.95
N SER A 209 -6.01 -13.89 -3.43
CA SER A 209 -5.17 -13.60 -2.27
C SER A 209 -3.72 -13.96 -2.55
N TRP A 210 -2.81 -13.09 -2.15
CA TRP A 210 -1.39 -13.16 -2.50
C TRP A 210 -0.51 -12.99 -1.27
N LYS A 211 0.57 -13.78 -1.19
CA LYS A 211 1.55 -13.65 -0.10
C LYS A 211 2.32 -12.34 -0.27
N ILE A 212 2.48 -11.62 0.83
CA ILE A 212 3.26 -10.38 0.87
C ILE A 212 4.69 -10.72 1.30
N SER A 213 5.68 -10.18 0.59
CA SER A 213 7.10 -10.27 0.96
C SER A 213 7.59 -9.00 1.66
N ASN A 214 7.15 -7.84 1.19
CA ASN A 214 7.56 -6.54 1.69
C ASN A 214 6.39 -5.53 1.57
N HIS A 215 6.52 -4.41 2.28
CA HIS A 215 5.65 -3.26 2.11
C HIS A 215 6.44 -1.96 2.00
N ALA A 216 5.80 -0.91 1.50
CA ALA A 216 6.35 0.44 1.47
C ALA A 216 5.26 1.48 1.73
N LEU A 217 5.53 2.39 2.67
CA LEU A 217 4.62 3.50 3.02
C LEU A 217 5.05 4.77 2.29
N ILE A 218 4.35 5.10 1.21
CA ILE A 218 4.65 6.29 0.39
C ILE A 218 3.46 7.24 0.40
N GLY A 219 3.69 8.49 0.81
CA GLY A 219 2.64 9.51 0.86
C GLY A 219 1.49 9.16 1.80
N GLY A 220 1.74 8.40 2.87
CA GLY A 220 0.71 7.91 3.78
C GLY A 220 -0.11 6.74 3.25
N LYS A 221 0.26 6.17 2.09
CA LYS A 221 -0.38 4.98 1.51
C LYS A 221 0.56 3.79 1.54
N GLU A 222 0.04 2.67 2.04
CA GLU A 222 0.73 1.39 1.99
C GLU A 222 0.70 0.80 0.58
N TRP A 223 1.81 0.17 0.22
CA TRP A 223 1.98 -0.65 -0.98
C TRP A 223 2.54 -2.00 -0.57
N TYR A 224 1.98 -3.08 -1.12
CA TYR A 224 2.37 -4.44 -0.77
C TYR A 224 3.00 -5.15 -1.96
N GLN A 225 4.21 -5.66 -1.76
CA GLN A 225 4.92 -6.46 -2.75
C GLN A 225 4.44 -7.90 -2.68
N ILE A 226 3.95 -8.42 -3.80
CA ILE A 226 3.38 -9.77 -3.93
C ILE A 226 4.20 -10.69 -4.85
N SER A 227 5.16 -10.13 -5.57
CA SER A 227 6.17 -10.81 -6.39
C SER A 227 7.39 -9.88 -6.57
N SER A 228 8.48 -10.36 -7.19
CA SER A 228 9.78 -9.66 -7.27
C SER A 228 9.68 -8.17 -7.57
N ASP A 229 8.81 -7.76 -8.50
CA ASP A 229 8.57 -6.35 -8.84
C ASP A 229 7.08 -6.00 -8.93
N THR A 230 6.21 -6.87 -8.43
CA THR A 230 4.75 -6.67 -8.52
C THR A 230 4.20 -6.15 -7.20
N TRP A 231 3.57 -4.98 -7.25
CA TRP A 231 3.02 -4.29 -6.09
C TRP A 231 1.52 -4.02 -6.24
N LEU A 232 0.83 -4.03 -5.11
CA LEU A 232 -0.58 -3.66 -4.99
C LEU A 232 -0.73 -2.48 -4.02
N PRO A 233 -1.47 -1.42 -4.39
CA PRO A 233 -1.78 -0.35 -3.46
C PRO A 233 -2.83 -0.79 -2.44
N GLN A 234 -2.74 -0.28 -1.22
CA GLN A 234 -3.70 -0.55 -0.13
C GLN A 234 -5.17 -0.25 -0.47
N ASP A 235 -5.40 0.60 -1.48
CA ASP A 235 -6.71 1.09 -1.91
C ASP A 235 -7.65 -0.05 -2.35
N TYR A 236 -7.10 -1.21 -2.76
CA TYR A 236 -7.89 -2.33 -3.28
C TYR A 236 -7.75 -3.63 -2.48
N VAL A 237 -6.96 -3.63 -1.41
CA VAL A 237 -6.68 -4.84 -0.64
C VAL A 237 -7.06 -4.70 0.81
N VAL A 238 -7.27 -5.84 1.44
CA VAL A 238 -7.04 -6.03 2.87
C VAL A 238 -5.93 -7.01 3.06
N VAL A 239 -5.14 -6.80 4.11
CA VAL A 239 -4.20 -7.81 4.57
C VAL A 239 -4.93 -8.71 5.55
N ASN A 240 -4.83 -10.02 5.38
CA ASN A 240 -5.19 -11.05 6.36
C ASN A 240 -3.91 -11.66 6.94
N ASN A 241 -3.96 -12.21 8.17
CA ASN A 241 -2.77 -12.76 8.85
C ASN A 241 -1.61 -11.75 8.96
N GLY A 242 -1.94 -10.46 8.98
CA GLY A 242 -0.99 -9.37 9.07
C GLY A 242 -0.55 -9.09 10.51
N GLN A 243 0.25 -8.04 10.66
CA GLN A 243 0.61 -7.49 11.97
C GLN A 243 -0.33 -6.33 12.29
N TYR A 244 -1.06 -6.43 13.40
CA TYR A 244 -2.01 -5.40 13.87
C TYR A 244 -1.67 -4.98 15.30
N LYS A 245 -2.07 -3.76 15.66
CA LYS A 245 -1.99 -3.30 17.05
C LYS A 245 -2.95 -4.12 17.93
N ASP A 246 -2.62 -4.29 19.21
CA ASP A 246 -3.51 -4.95 20.18
C ASP A 246 -4.84 -4.19 20.40
N ALA A 247 -4.80 -2.87 20.22
CA ALA A 247 -5.95 -2.00 20.23
C ALA A 247 -5.69 -0.78 19.34
N ASP A 248 -6.74 -0.27 18.71
CA ASP A 248 -6.70 0.98 17.95
C ASP A 248 -8.11 1.57 17.80
N TRP A 249 -8.18 2.89 17.64
CA TRP A 249 -9.47 3.58 17.48
C TRP A 249 -9.32 4.88 16.70
N ILE A 250 -10.38 5.19 15.98
CA ILE A 250 -10.53 6.38 15.16
C ILE A 250 -11.37 7.38 15.95
N THR A 251 -10.81 8.56 16.17
CA THR A 251 -11.53 9.68 16.79
C THR A 251 -12.09 10.61 15.72
N GLY A 252 -13.22 11.26 16.00
CA GLY A 252 -13.80 12.27 15.10
C GLY A 252 -14.76 11.73 14.02
N VAL A 253 -15.05 10.43 14.00
CA VAL A 253 -16.16 9.90 13.18
C VAL A 253 -17.47 10.48 13.70
N PRO A 254 -18.24 11.24 12.89
CA PRO A 254 -19.45 11.88 13.36
C PRO A 254 -20.48 10.83 13.77
N LEU A 255 -21.31 11.19 14.75
CA LEU A 255 -22.47 10.42 15.17
C LEU A 255 -23.71 11.09 14.60
N ILE A 256 -24.46 10.37 13.77
CA ILE A 256 -25.65 10.87 13.08
C ILE A 256 -26.80 9.92 13.38
N ALA A 257 -27.83 10.39 14.07
CA ALA A 257 -29.08 9.67 14.22
C ALA A 257 -29.78 9.50 12.85
N GLN A 258 -30.33 8.32 12.57
CA GLN A 258 -31.11 8.10 11.33
C GLN A 258 -32.47 8.81 11.39
N ARG A 259 -33.08 8.86 12.59
CA ARG A 259 -34.41 9.42 12.85
C ARG A 259 -34.38 10.93 13.11
N PRO A 260 -35.51 11.63 12.92
CA PRO A 260 -36.81 11.13 12.47
C PRO A 260 -36.92 10.87 10.95
N GLU A 261 -35.99 11.36 10.13
CA GLU A 261 -36.15 11.46 8.68
C GLU A 261 -36.03 10.12 7.95
N LEU A 262 -35.21 9.20 8.47
CA LEU A 262 -34.93 7.89 7.86
C LEU A 262 -35.21 6.74 8.84
N PRO A 263 -36.48 6.47 9.20
CA PRO A 263 -36.86 5.35 10.06
C PRO A 263 -36.28 3.99 9.66
N ASN A 264 -35.99 3.77 8.37
CA ASN A 264 -35.38 2.54 7.83
C ASN A 264 -34.02 2.78 7.15
N GLY A 265 -33.36 3.92 7.36
CA GLY A 265 -32.12 4.27 6.65
C GLY A 265 -30.83 4.03 7.45
N CYS A 266 -30.72 2.95 8.23
CA CYS A 266 -29.53 2.72 9.04
C CYS A 266 -28.26 2.58 8.17
N GLU A 267 -28.33 1.85 7.05
CA GLU A 267 -27.20 1.64 6.14
C GLU A 267 -26.66 2.95 5.59
N ILE A 268 -27.54 3.77 5.01
CA ILE A 268 -27.12 5.00 4.36
C ILE A 268 -26.71 6.08 5.35
N THR A 269 -27.29 6.08 6.56
CA THR A 269 -26.86 6.96 7.65
C THR A 269 -25.46 6.56 8.14
N ALA A 270 -25.19 5.25 8.28
CA ALA A 270 -23.86 4.75 8.63
C ALA A 270 -22.81 5.06 7.54
N VAL A 271 -23.15 4.85 6.27
CA VAL A 271 -22.30 5.27 5.15
C VAL A 271 -22.06 6.78 5.16
N THR A 272 -23.08 7.59 5.46
CA THR A 272 -22.90 9.05 5.57
C THR A 272 -21.88 9.42 6.64
N MET A 273 -21.93 8.78 7.81
CA MET A 273 -20.93 8.99 8.87
C MET A 273 -19.51 8.67 8.39
N MET A 274 -19.34 7.54 7.69
CA MET A 274 -18.06 7.14 7.09
C MET A 274 -17.58 8.15 6.03
N LEU A 275 -18.47 8.59 5.14
CA LEU A 275 -18.14 9.56 4.08
C LEU A 275 -17.77 10.94 4.65
N GLN A 276 -18.48 11.43 5.65
CA GLN A 276 -18.13 12.68 6.32
C GLN A 276 -16.75 12.58 7.00
N TYR A 277 -16.46 11.46 7.63
CA TYR A 277 -15.13 11.23 8.20
C TYR A 277 -14.01 11.23 7.14
N ALA A 278 -14.30 10.67 5.95
CA ALA A 278 -13.40 10.72 4.81
C ALA A 278 -13.22 12.13 4.20
N GLY A 279 -13.93 13.14 4.71
CA GLY A 279 -13.85 14.53 4.26
C GLY A 279 -14.93 14.94 3.26
N ALA A 280 -15.88 14.07 2.93
CA ALA A 280 -16.98 14.41 2.02
C ALA A 280 -18.01 15.33 2.71
N ASN A 281 -18.32 16.46 2.08
CA ASN A 281 -19.37 17.36 2.56
C ASN A 281 -20.75 16.90 2.07
N VAL A 282 -21.31 15.91 2.75
CA VAL A 282 -22.60 15.27 2.42
C VAL A 282 -23.49 15.12 3.65
N ASP A 283 -24.80 15.09 3.46
CA ASP A 283 -25.77 14.77 4.52
C ASP A 283 -26.56 13.48 4.24
N LYS A 284 -27.19 12.92 5.28
CA LYS A 284 -27.89 11.63 5.20
C LYS A 284 -29.06 11.64 4.22
N MET A 285 -29.73 12.79 4.05
CA MET A 285 -30.87 12.91 3.14
C MET A 285 -30.40 12.99 1.69
N GLN A 286 -29.29 13.67 1.43
CA GLN A 286 -28.62 13.61 0.13
C GLN A 286 -28.22 12.17 -0.20
N MET A 287 -27.51 11.48 0.69
CA MET A 287 -27.07 10.10 0.46
C MET A 287 -28.25 9.14 0.27
N ALA A 288 -29.34 9.30 1.02
CA ALA A 288 -30.56 8.51 0.84
C ALA A 288 -31.22 8.72 -0.53
N ARG A 289 -31.09 9.91 -1.15
CA ARG A 289 -31.60 10.19 -2.50
C ARG A 289 -30.65 9.67 -3.60
N GLU A 290 -29.35 9.72 -3.36
CA GLU A 290 -28.34 9.31 -4.34
C GLU A 290 -28.07 7.80 -4.37
N MET A 291 -28.31 7.07 -3.26
CA MET A 291 -28.10 5.63 -3.25
C MET A 291 -28.99 4.93 -4.30
N PRO A 292 -28.48 3.91 -4.99
CA PRO A 292 -29.23 3.20 -6.02
C PRO A 292 -30.46 2.51 -5.43
N ARG A 293 -31.47 2.27 -6.27
CA ARG A 293 -32.74 1.60 -5.90
C ARG A 293 -32.92 0.35 -6.74
N SER A 294 -33.35 -0.73 -6.09
CA SER A 294 -33.58 -2.03 -6.73
C SER A 294 -34.49 -2.89 -5.85
N SER A 295 -35.14 -3.89 -6.44
CA SER A 295 -35.79 -4.97 -5.68
C SER A 295 -34.80 -6.00 -5.14
N ASP A 296 -33.56 -6.01 -5.64
CA ASP A 296 -32.46 -6.85 -5.17
C ASP A 296 -31.45 -5.99 -4.39
N PRO A 297 -31.19 -6.30 -3.11
CA PRO A 297 -30.33 -5.49 -2.24
C PRO A 297 -28.87 -5.44 -2.70
N ASN A 298 -28.42 -6.37 -3.54
CA ASN A 298 -27.07 -6.34 -4.11
C ASN A 298 -26.90 -5.27 -5.20
N TYR A 299 -28.00 -4.74 -5.73
CA TYR A 299 -28.01 -3.73 -6.80
C TYR A 299 -28.62 -2.39 -6.37
N GLY A 300 -29.31 -2.31 -5.23
CA GLY A 300 -29.84 -1.06 -4.70
C GLY A 300 -30.72 -1.25 -3.47
N TYR A 301 -31.13 -0.14 -2.86
CA TYR A 301 -31.99 -0.14 -1.69
C TYR A 301 -33.42 -0.52 -2.06
N ILE A 302 -33.99 -1.46 -1.30
CA ILE A 302 -35.36 -1.95 -1.48
C ILE A 302 -36.34 -1.04 -0.76
N GLY A 303 -37.36 -0.54 -1.49
CA GLY A 303 -38.38 0.36 -0.96
C GLY A 303 -37.85 1.77 -0.71
N GLN A 304 -38.35 2.45 0.33
CA GLN A 304 -37.95 3.80 0.73
C GLN A 304 -37.47 3.88 2.18
N PRO A 305 -36.32 4.51 2.46
CA PRO A 305 -35.76 4.57 3.81
C PRO A 305 -36.54 5.51 4.75
N TRP A 306 -37.43 6.35 4.21
CA TRP A 306 -38.24 7.32 4.94
C TRP A 306 -39.68 6.86 5.21
N ASP A 307 -40.10 5.70 4.71
CA ASP A 307 -41.45 5.15 4.95
C ASP A 307 -41.41 3.65 5.26
N SER A 308 -42.58 3.03 5.45
CA SER A 308 -42.73 1.64 5.86
C SER A 308 -42.32 0.59 4.82
N THR A 309 -41.93 0.99 3.60
CA THR A 309 -41.54 0.07 2.52
C THR A 309 -40.05 -0.27 2.54
N GLY A 310 -39.23 0.51 3.24
CA GLY A 310 -37.77 0.32 3.29
C GLY A 310 -37.36 -0.99 3.94
N ILE A 311 -36.36 -1.66 3.37
CA ILE A 311 -35.84 -2.93 3.89
C ILE A 311 -34.34 -2.86 4.14
N THR A 312 -33.51 -2.82 3.09
CA THR A 312 -32.05 -2.78 3.19
C THR A 312 -31.40 -2.52 1.83
N ILE A 313 -30.09 -2.29 1.85
CA ILE A 313 -29.15 -2.26 0.71
C ILE A 313 -27.86 -2.96 1.15
N PHE A 314 -27.17 -3.66 0.25
CA PHE A 314 -25.91 -4.34 0.56
C PHE A 314 -24.68 -3.59 0.01
N PRO A 315 -23.47 -3.87 0.57
CA PRO A 315 -22.22 -3.24 0.18
C PRO A 315 -21.99 -3.12 -1.34
N SER A 316 -22.27 -4.17 -2.11
CA SER A 316 -22.04 -4.19 -3.56
C SER A 316 -22.73 -3.05 -4.31
N ALA A 317 -23.95 -2.70 -3.91
CA ALA A 317 -24.72 -1.61 -4.50
C ALA A 317 -24.16 -0.23 -4.13
N LEU A 318 -23.51 -0.12 -2.97
CA LEU A 318 -22.98 1.15 -2.45
C LEU A 318 -21.57 1.48 -2.97
N MET A 319 -20.86 0.51 -3.56
CA MET A 319 -19.47 0.68 -4.01
C MET A 319 -19.28 1.93 -4.89
N GLY A 320 -20.13 2.12 -5.91
CA GLY A 320 -20.02 3.29 -6.79
C GLY A 320 -20.35 4.62 -6.11
N LEU A 321 -21.26 4.61 -5.13
CA LEU A 321 -21.56 5.81 -4.33
C LEU A 321 -20.40 6.17 -3.41
N VAL A 322 -19.81 5.18 -2.73
CA VAL A 322 -18.64 5.40 -1.86
C VAL A 322 -17.47 5.92 -2.69
N GLU A 323 -17.12 5.22 -3.77
CA GLU A 323 -16.01 5.58 -4.66
C GLU A 323 -16.16 7.00 -5.26
N LYS A 324 -17.40 7.42 -5.56
CA LYS A 324 -17.69 8.80 -6.01
C LYS A 324 -17.22 9.87 -5.00
N TYR A 325 -17.33 9.60 -3.70
CA TYR A 325 -17.06 10.57 -2.63
C TYR A 325 -15.68 10.41 -1.98
N THR A 326 -15.09 9.22 -2.03
CA THR A 326 -13.78 8.92 -1.40
C THR A 326 -12.67 8.63 -2.41
N GLY A 327 -12.99 8.49 -3.70
CA GLY A 327 -12.06 8.14 -4.78
C GLY A 327 -11.75 6.64 -4.86
N THR A 328 -11.98 5.90 -3.78
CA THR A 328 -11.78 4.45 -3.66
C THR A 328 -12.93 3.83 -2.87
N ALA A 329 -13.15 2.52 -3.02
CA ALA A 329 -14.15 1.80 -2.23
C ALA A 329 -13.72 0.35 -2.05
N LYS A 330 -14.02 -0.23 -0.88
CA LYS A 330 -13.69 -1.62 -0.55
C LYS A 330 -14.92 -2.39 -0.11
N ASN A 331 -15.25 -3.45 -0.83
CA ASN A 331 -16.28 -4.40 -0.41
C ASN A 331 -15.63 -5.47 0.46
N LEU A 332 -15.81 -5.36 1.76
CA LEU A 332 -15.21 -6.27 2.75
C LEU A 332 -16.14 -7.46 3.06
N THR A 333 -17.20 -7.66 2.28
CA THR A 333 -18.16 -8.75 2.49
C THR A 333 -17.46 -10.10 2.46
N GLY A 334 -17.68 -10.90 3.49
CA GLY A 334 -17.11 -12.25 3.63
C GLY A 334 -15.71 -12.28 4.24
N GLN A 335 -15.05 -11.14 4.43
CA GLN A 335 -13.71 -11.08 5.05
C GLN A 335 -13.75 -11.40 6.55
N GLY A 336 -12.59 -11.69 7.13
CA GLY A 336 -12.43 -11.93 8.58
C GLY A 336 -12.35 -10.66 9.41
N PHE A 337 -12.19 -10.82 10.73
CA PHE A 337 -12.01 -9.68 11.65
C PHE A 337 -10.70 -8.91 11.40
N ASP A 338 -9.70 -9.55 10.80
CA ASP A 338 -8.47 -8.91 10.32
C ASP A 338 -8.74 -7.77 9.34
N ALA A 339 -9.76 -7.89 8.47
CA ALA A 339 -10.14 -6.80 7.58
C ALA A 339 -10.66 -5.57 8.33
N ILE A 340 -11.34 -5.77 9.46
CA ILE A 340 -11.77 -4.67 10.34
C ILE A 340 -10.52 -4.03 10.97
N LYS A 341 -9.64 -4.83 11.57
CA LYS A 341 -8.40 -4.32 12.19
C LYS A 341 -7.53 -3.55 11.22
N TYR A 342 -7.37 -4.09 10.01
CA TYR A 342 -6.62 -3.48 8.93
C TYR A 342 -7.14 -2.08 8.60
N GLN A 343 -8.45 -1.92 8.35
CA GLN A 343 -9.02 -0.60 8.05
C GLN A 343 -8.88 0.36 9.23
N ILE A 344 -9.15 -0.10 10.45
CA ILE A 344 -9.00 0.75 11.64
C ILE A 344 -7.55 1.21 11.82
N ASN A 345 -6.55 0.34 11.60
CA ASN A 345 -5.14 0.71 11.70
C ASN A 345 -4.68 1.68 10.60
N LEU A 346 -5.35 1.68 9.45
CA LEU A 346 -5.19 2.70 8.40
C LEU A 346 -5.95 4.00 8.70
N GLY A 347 -6.76 4.04 9.77
CA GLY A 347 -7.60 5.19 10.10
C GLY A 347 -8.89 5.26 9.28
N HIS A 348 -9.36 4.16 8.72
CA HIS A 348 -10.60 4.09 7.94
C HIS A 348 -11.72 3.39 8.73
N PRO A 349 -12.85 4.07 9.04
CA PRO A 349 -13.98 3.42 9.68
C PRO A 349 -14.64 2.40 8.74
N VAL A 350 -15.32 1.41 9.32
CA VAL A 350 -15.95 0.33 8.56
C VAL A 350 -17.44 0.27 8.85
N VAL A 351 -18.27 0.35 7.82
CA VAL A 351 -19.71 0.13 7.96
C VAL A 351 -19.98 -1.37 7.87
N THR A 352 -20.72 -1.92 8.84
CA THR A 352 -21.01 -3.36 8.94
C THR A 352 -22.49 -3.63 9.13
N TRP A 353 -23.00 -4.72 8.56
CA TRP A 353 -24.39 -5.16 8.69
C TRP A 353 -24.48 -6.26 9.73
N ASN A 354 -25.43 -6.13 10.66
CA ASN A 354 -25.58 -7.01 11.80
C ASN A 354 -27.06 -7.33 12.05
N THR A 355 -27.34 -8.46 12.70
CA THR A 355 -28.67 -8.71 13.29
C THR A 355 -28.65 -8.20 14.72
N LEU A 356 -29.37 -7.11 15.01
CA LEU A 356 -29.38 -6.42 16.32
C LEU A 356 -30.77 -5.86 16.62
N TYR A 357 -31.11 -5.72 17.90
CA TYR A 357 -32.39 -5.15 18.36
C TYR A 357 -33.66 -5.86 17.82
N GLY A 358 -33.53 -7.10 17.37
CA GLY A 358 -34.60 -7.83 16.69
C GLY A 358 -34.76 -7.50 15.20
N PHE A 359 -33.90 -6.62 14.66
CA PHE A 359 -33.88 -6.32 13.23
C PHE A 359 -33.03 -7.35 12.47
N PRO A 360 -33.53 -7.85 11.33
CA PRO A 360 -32.75 -8.72 10.47
C PRO A 360 -31.60 -7.98 9.78
N TYR A 361 -31.66 -6.66 9.66
CA TYR A 361 -30.60 -5.83 9.09
C TYR A 361 -30.42 -4.59 9.96
N HIS A 362 -29.21 -4.37 10.45
CA HIS A 362 -28.84 -3.16 11.17
C HIS A 362 -27.41 -2.76 10.83
N ALA A 363 -27.18 -1.49 10.49
CA ALA A 363 -25.86 -1.00 10.11
C ALA A 363 -25.18 -0.26 11.26
N LEU A 364 -23.92 -0.61 11.50
CA LEU A 364 -23.04 0.03 12.49
C LEU A 364 -21.82 0.62 11.79
N VAL A 365 -21.26 1.71 12.33
CA VAL A 365 -19.94 2.21 11.91
C VAL A 365 -18.92 1.79 12.95
N VAL A 366 -18.11 0.79 12.65
CA VAL A 366 -17.00 0.37 13.50
C VAL A 366 -15.91 1.44 13.45
N THR A 367 -15.50 1.90 14.63
CA THR A 367 -14.50 2.97 14.81
C THR A 367 -13.29 2.51 15.61
N GLY A 368 -13.31 1.31 16.19
CA GLY A 368 -12.15 0.80 16.92
C GLY A 368 -12.32 -0.63 17.41
N TYR A 369 -11.23 -1.17 17.93
CA TYR A 369 -11.20 -2.46 18.60
C TYR A 369 -10.12 -2.48 19.70
N ASP A 370 -10.26 -3.41 20.64
CA ASP A 370 -9.19 -3.84 21.54
C ASP A 370 -9.17 -5.37 21.63
N SER A 371 -8.50 -5.93 22.64
CA SER A 371 -8.44 -7.38 22.86
C SER A 371 -9.79 -8.05 23.19
N LYS A 372 -10.83 -7.29 23.54
CA LYS A 372 -12.12 -7.78 24.05
C LYS A 372 -13.33 -7.21 23.31
N TYR A 373 -13.25 -5.96 22.86
CA TYR A 373 -14.40 -5.20 22.38
C TYR A 373 -14.19 -4.66 20.96
N VAL A 374 -15.31 -4.51 20.27
CA VAL A 374 -15.46 -3.67 19.07
C VAL A 374 -16.21 -2.41 19.48
N TYR A 375 -15.70 -1.25 19.07
CA TYR A 375 -16.27 0.08 19.32
C TYR A 375 -16.95 0.58 18.05
N TYR A 376 -18.15 1.14 18.16
CA TYR A 376 -18.94 1.56 17.00
C TYR A 376 -19.90 2.71 17.30
N ASN A 377 -20.21 3.49 16.26
CA ASN A 377 -21.32 4.44 16.27
C ASN A 377 -22.59 3.76 15.76
N ASP A 378 -23.69 3.98 16.47
CA ASP A 378 -25.01 3.43 16.14
C ASP A 378 -26.03 4.55 15.90
N CYS A 379 -26.48 4.67 14.65
CA CYS A 379 -27.47 5.67 14.22
C CYS A 379 -28.89 5.40 14.74
N TRP A 380 -29.19 4.19 15.23
CA TRP A 380 -30.49 3.84 15.79
C TRP A 380 -30.64 4.33 17.23
N THR A 381 -29.62 4.08 18.06
CA THR A 381 -29.59 4.52 19.46
C THR A 381 -29.07 5.95 19.64
N ASP A 382 -28.45 6.53 18.60
CA ASP A 382 -27.75 7.82 18.65
C ASP A 382 -26.65 7.81 19.72
N GLN A 383 -25.84 6.74 19.73
CA GLN A 383 -24.77 6.54 20.71
C GLN A 383 -23.51 5.93 20.08
N THR A 384 -22.36 6.26 20.68
CA THR A 384 -21.13 5.47 20.54
C THR A 384 -21.13 4.38 21.60
N LEU A 385 -21.04 3.14 21.16
CA LEU A 385 -21.19 1.94 21.99
C LEU A 385 -20.03 0.97 21.75
N GLN A 386 -20.04 -0.11 22.52
CA GLN A 386 -19.15 -1.24 22.34
C GLN A 386 -19.89 -2.55 22.53
N MET A 387 -19.36 -3.63 21.96
CA MET A 387 -19.82 -5.00 22.25
C MET A 387 -18.63 -5.96 22.23
N GLY A 388 -18.75 -7.10 22.90
CA GLY A 388 -17.69 -8.10 22.89
C GLY A 388 -17.40 -8.60 21.48
N ILE A 389 -16.14 -8.91 21.16
CA ILE A 389 -15.73 -9.35 19.81
C ILE A 389 -16.55 -10.58 19.36
N ASP A 390 -16.73 -11.58 20.21
CA ASP A 390 -17.51 -12.77 19.87
C ASP A 390 -18.98 -12.43 19.59
N GLN A 391 -19.55 -11.51 20.37
CA GLN A 391 -20.91 -11.02 20.15
C GLN A 391 -21.02 -10.30 18.81
N PHE A 392 -20.07 -9.41 18.50
CA PHE A 392 -20.00 -8.73 17.22
C PHE A 392 -19.90 -9.73 16.06
N ILE A 393 -18.94 -10.65 16.12
CA ILE A 393 -18.72 -11.65 15.08
C ILE A 393 -19.97 -12.53 14.89
N ASN A 394 -20.63 -12.94 15.97
CA ASN A 394 -21.86 -13.72 15.88
C ASN A 394 -22.97 -12.97 15.17
N ASN A 395 -23.21 -11.70 15.51
CA ASN A 395 -24.21 -10.87 14.83
C ASN A 395 -23.84 -10.60 13.36
N TRP A 396 -22.57 -10.34 13.08
CA TRP A 396 -22.05 -10.08 11.74
C TRP A 396 -22.09 -11.33 10.84
N ASN A 397 -21.83 -12.52 11.39
CA ASN A 397 -21.94 -13.81 10.68
C ASN A 397 -23.35 -14.06 10.15
N THR A 398 -24.39 -13.67 10.89
CA THR A 398 -25.78 -13.80 10.40
C THR A 398 -26.04 -12.98 9.13
N GLN A 399 -25.21 -11.98 8.87
CA GLN A 399 -25.29 -11.08 7.72
C GLN A 399 -24.18 -11.34 6.70
N ASN A 400 -23.72 -12.58 6.56
CA ASN A 400 -22.66 -12.99 5.62
C ASN A 400 -21.39 -12.13 5.75
N ARG A 401 -21.13 -11.59 6.94
CA ARG A 401 -20.04 -10.65 7.19
C ARG A 401 -20.01 -9.47 6.22
N ARG A 402 -21.17 -8.91 5.88
CA ARG A 402 -21.27 -7.72 5.00
C ARG A 402 -20.61 -6.52 5.65
N ALA A 403 -19.70 -5.88 4.92
CA ALA A 403 -19.00 -4.69 5.35
C ALA A 403 -18.52 -3.87 4.14
N ILE A 404 -18.39 -2.55 4.33
CA ILE A 404 -17.86 -1.63 3.33
C ILE A 404 -16.95 -0.59 3.99
N SER A 405 -15.87 -0.22 3.31
CA SER A 405 -14.97 0.89 3.66
C SER A 405 -14.43 1.53 2.37
N TYR A 406 -13.35 2.32 2.45
CA TYR A 406 -12.75 3.00 1.31
C TYR A 406 -11.24 2.77 1.14
#